data_AF-A0A2J8UH28-F1
#
_entry.id   AF-A0A2J8UH28-F1
#
_cell.length_a   1.000
_cell.length_b   1.000
_cell.length_c   1.000
_cell.angle_alpha   90.00
_cell.angle_beta   90.00
_cell.angle_gamma   90.00
#
_symmetry.space_group_name_H-M   'P 1'
#
loop_
_entity.id
_entity.type
_entity.pdbx_description
1 polymer ?
#
loop_
_entity_poly.entity_id
_entity_poly.type
_entity_poly.pdbx_seq_one_letter_code
_entity_poly.pdbx_strand_id
1 'polypeptide(L)'
;MRLFVSEGVPGCLPVLAAAGRARGRAEVLISTVGPEDCVVPFLTRPKVPVLQLDSGNYLFSTNAICRYFFLLSGWEQDDLTNQWLEWEATQLQRS
;
A
#
# COMPACT_ATOMS: atom_id res chain seq x y z
N MET A 1 8.68 5.35 8.07
CA MET A 1 7.96 5.45 6.77
C MET A 1 6.67 6.26 6.92
N ARG A 2 6.10 6.74 5.82
CA ARG A 2 4.83 7.49 5.82
C ARG A 2 3.82 6.92 4.83
N LEU A 3 2.64 6.54 5.33
CA LEU A 3 1.52 6.03 4.54
C LEU A 3 0.48 7.13 4.36
N PHE A 4 0.27 7.54 3.11
CA PHE A 4 -0.74 8.51 2.70
C PHE A 4 -2.05 7.79 2.39
N VAL A 5 -3.14 8.23 3.03
CA VAL A 5 -4.49 7.70 2.90
C VAL A 5 -5.50 8.84 2.71
N SER A 6 -6.69 8.53 2.21
CA SER A 6 -7.78 9.49 2.05
C SER A 6 -9.09 8.84 2.49
N GLU A 7 -9.98 9.64 3.06
CA GLU A 7 -11.33 9.20 3.40
C GLU A 7 -12.08 8.78 2.13
N GLY A 8 -12.95 7.77 2.26
CA GLY A 8 -13.78 7.27 1.17
C GLY A 8 -13.04 6.49 0.08
N VAL A 9 -11.71 6.31 0.15
CA VAL A 9 -10.93 5.56 -0.85
C VAL A 9 -10.81 4.08 -0.44
N PRO A 10 -11.45 3.13 -1.14
CA PRO A 10 -11.50 1.71 -0.73
C PRO A 10 -10.13 1.04 -0.62
N GLY A 11 -9.19 1.43 -1.49
CA GLY A 11 -7.82 0.91 -1.48
C GLY A 11 -7.07 1.15 -0.16
N CYS A 12 -7.50 2.12 0.66
CA CYS A 12 -6.90 2.38 1.96
C CYS A 12 -7.19 1.28 2.99
N LEU A 13 -8.31 0.54 2.85
CA LEU A 13 -8.72 -0.49 3.80
C LEU A 13 -7.67 -1.60 3.99
N PRO A 14 -7.22 -2.31 2.94
CA PRO A 14 -6.26 -3.41 3.12
C PRO A 14 -4.89 -2.94 3.63
N VAL A 15 -4.42 -1.75 3.20
CA VAL A 15 -3.11 -1.24 3.64
C VAL A 15 -3.12 -0.81 5.10
N LEU A 16 -4.23 -0.22 5.58
CA LEU A 16 -4.39 0.12 6.99
C LEU A 16 -4.44 -1.14 7.87
N ALA A 17 -5.12 -2.19 7.41
CA ALA A 17 -5.13 -3.47 8.11
C ALA A 17 -3.74 -4.14 8.12
N ALA A 18 -3.01 -4.07 7.00
CA ALA A 18 -1.68 -4.68 6.86
C ALA A 18 -0.57 -3.91 7.60
N ALA A 19 -0.72 -2.60 7.85
CA ALA A 19 0.30 -1.76 8.49
C ALA A 19 0.76 -2.30 9.87
N GLY A 20 -0.11 -3.01 10.59
CA GLY A 20 0.24 -3.67 11.85
C GLY A 20 1.39 -4.68 11.73
N ARG A 21 1.62 -5.26 10.54
CA ARG A 21 2.72 -6.20 10.28
C ARG A 21 4.11 -5.56 10.32
N ALA A 22 4.20 -4.23 10.17
CA ALA A 22 5.46 -3.51 10.27
C ALA A 22 5.93 -3.26 11.72
N ARG A 23 5.09 -3.51 12.72
CA ARG A 23 5.40 -3.23 14.14
C ARG A 23 6.67 -3.96 14.57
N GLY A 24 7.55 -3.24 15.28
CA GLY A 24 8.84 -3.75 15.74
C GLY A 24 9.93 -3.82 14.67
N ARG A 25 9.61 -3.47 13.41
CA ARG A 25 10.57 -3.46 12.29
C ARG A 25 10.74 -2.05 11.70
N ALA A 26 9.64 -1.32 11.56
CA ALA A 26 9.64 0.06 11.11
C ALA A 26 8.42 0.82 11.65
N GLU A 27 8.58 2.13 11.86
CA GLU A 27 7.46 3.01 12.20
C GLU A 27 6.70 3.41 10.93
N VAL A 28 5.37 3.35 10.98
CA VAL A 28 4.49 3.76 9.87
C VAL A 28 3.61 4.90 10.36
N LEU A 29 3.94 6.12 9.92
CA LEU A 29 3.15 7.31 10.19
C LEU A 29 1.99 7.37 9.19
N ILE A 30 0.76 7.50 9.69
CA ILE A 30 -0.43 7.68 8.85
C ILE A 30 -0.62 9.18 8.57
N SER A 31 -0.81 9.56 7.31
CA SER A 31 -1.11 10.93 6.91
C SER A 31 -2.36 10.95 6.03
N THR A 32 -3.44 11.57 6.53
CA THR A 32 -4.65 11.78 5.74
C THR A 32 -4.45 12.97 4.83
N VAL A 33 -4.67 12.78 3.53
CA VAL A 33 -4.54 13.80 2.47
C VAL A 33 -5.84 13.93 1.70
N GLY A 34 -6.00 15.02 0.96
CA GLY A 34 -7.13 15.20 0.05
C GLY A 34 -7.07 14.22 -1.13
N PRO A 35 -8.22 13.90 -1.75
CA PRO A 35 -8.28 12.96 -2.87
C PRO A 35 -7.53 13.46 -4.12
N GLU A 36 -7.37 14.77 -4.26
CA GLU A 36 -6.68 15.42 -5.39
C GLU A 36 -5.20 15.72 -5.12
N ASP A 37 -4.68 15.37 -3.94
CA ASP A 37 -3.30 15.66 -3.57
C ASP A 37 -2.31 14.73 -4.29
N CYS A 38 -1.36 15.32 -5.03
CA CYS A 38 -0.29 14.59 -5.71
C CYS A 38 0.92 14.37 -4.78
N VAL A 39 0.88 13.29 -4.01
CA VAL A 39 1.95 12.97 -3.03
C VAL A 39 3.19 12.27 -3.63
N VAL A 40 3.09 11.76 -4.87
CA VAL A 40 4.20 11.08 -5.57
C VAL A 40 4.80 12.02 -6.63
N PRO A 41 6.08 12.44 -6.51
CA PRO A 41 6.65 13.47 -7.38
C PRO A 41 6.66 13.16 -8.88
N PHE A 42 6.70 11.87 -9.25
CA PHE A 42 6.81 11.42 -10.64
C PHE A 42 5.47 10.93 -11.23
N LEU A 43 4.35 11.03 -10.50
CA LEU A 43 3.01 10.73 -11.02
C LEU A 43 2.26 12.04 -11.25
N THR A 44 1.78 12.25 -12.48
CA THR A 44 1.01 13.46 -12.83
C THR A 44 -0.42 13.44 -12.28
N ARG A 45 -1.00 12.25 -12.08
CA ARG A 45 -2.37 12.08 -11.56
C ARG A 45 -2.33 11.74 -10.07
N PRO A 46 -3.26 12.26 -9.25
CA PRO A 46 -3.32 11.93 -7.84
C PRO A 46 -3.56 10.43 -7.66
N LYS A 47 -2.93 9.87 -6.63
CA LYS A 47 -3.04 8.44 -6.32
C LYS A 47 -2.90 8.22 -4.83
N VAL A 48 -3.85 7.49 -4.28
CA VAL A 48 -3.93 7.09 -2.87
C VAL A 48 -4.54 5.68 -2.82
N PRO A 49 -4.05 4.75 -1.97
CA PRO A 49 -2.98 4.92 -0.98
C PRO A 49 -1.58 4.90 -1.59
N VAL A 50 -0.64 5.54 -0.89
CA VAL A 50 0.79 5.57 -1.24
C VAL A 50 1.64 5.42 0.01
N LEU A 51 2.67 4.59 -0.04
CA LEU A 51 3.68 4.47 1.01
C LEU A 51 5.00 5.10 0.55
N GLN A 52 5.46 6.12 1.26
CA GLN A 52 6.82 6.62 1.16
C GLN A 52 7.72 5.84 2.13
N LEU A 53 8.69 5.13 1.57
CA LEU A 53 9.70 4.37 2.30
C LEU A 53 10.74 5.32 2.92
N ASP A 54 11.45 4.86 3.95
CA ASP A 54 12.52 5.64 4.60
C ASP A 54 13.70 5.91 3.64
N SER A 55 13.83 5.11 2.58
CA SER A 55 14.78 5.33 1.49
C SER A 55 14.38 6.47 0.54
N GLY A 56 13.18 7.04 0.68
CA GLY A 56 12.62 8.03 -0.24
C GLY A 56 11.90 7.44 -1.46
N ASN A 57 11.94 6.12 -1.66
CA ASN A 57 11.16 5.45 -2.70
C ASN A 57 9.66 5.41 -2.36
N TYR A 58 8.83 5.29 -3.40
CA TYR A 58 7.37 5.27 -3.26
C TYR A 58 6.77 3.95 -3.76
N LEU A 59 5.87 3.37 -2.97
CA LEU A 59 4.97 2.31 -3.40
C LEU A 59 3.57 2.90 -3.58
N PHE A 60 3.00 2.73 -4.77
CA PHE A 60 1.72 3.32 -5.17
C PHE A 60 0.73 2.26 -5.69
N SER A 61 0.96 0.99 -5.35
CA SER A 61 0.04 -0.13 -5.59
C SER A 61 -0.38 -0.70 -4.25
N THR A 62 -1.68 -0.79 -4.02
CA THR A 62 -2.28 -1.33 -2.79
C THR A 62 -1.69 -2.71 -2.44
N ASN A 63 -1.66 -3.63 -3.41
CA ASN A 63 -1.14 -4.99 -3.21
C ASN A 63 0.37 -4.98 -2.92
N ALA A 64 1.14 -4.08 -3.54
CA ALA A 64 2.56 -3.94 -3.27
C ALA A 64 2.83 -3.38 -1.86
N ILE A 65 2.04 -2.41 -1.40
CA ILE A 65 2.12 -1.84 -0.05
C ILE A 65 1.81 -2.94 0.99
N CYS A 66 0.70 -3.68 0.82
CA CYS A 66 0.36 -4.79 1.69
C CYS A 66 1.50 -5.81 1.74
N ARG A 67 1.95 -6.29 0.58
CA ARG A 67 3.06 -7.26 0.47
C ARG A 67 4.31 -6.78 1.19
N TYR A 68 4.68 -5.51 1.05
CA TYR A 68 5.82 -4.93 1.73
C TYR A 68 5.69 -5.03 3.26
N PHE A 69 4.53 -4.73 3.84
CA PHE A 69 4.30 -4.89 5.27
C PHE A 69 4.39 -6.35 5.74
N PHE A 70 3.87 -7.30 4.95
CA PHE A 70 4.02 -8.73 5.25
C PHE A 70 5.49 -9.18 5.21
N LEU A 71 6.24 -8.76 4.19
CA LEU A 71 7.68 -9.06 4.09
C LEU A 71 8.47 -8.54 5.30
N LEU A 72 8.15 -7.33 5.80
CA LEU A 72 8.78 -6.81 7.03
C LEU A 72 8.54 -7.71 8.24
N SER A 73 7.37 -8.37 8.34
CA SER A 73 7.09 -9.31 9.43
C SER A 73 7.83 -10.65 9.32
N GLY A 74 8.58 -10.88 8.24
CA GLY A 74 9.26 -12.14 7.96
C GLY A 74 8.39 -13.16 7.23
N TRP A 75 7.26 -12.74 6.66
CA TRP A 75 6.47 -13.61 5.79
C TRP A 75 7.22 -13.89 4.49
N GLU A 76 7.19 -15.14 4.04
CA GLU A 76 7.82 -15.58 2.80
C GLU A 76 6.79 -15.62 1.66
N GLN A 77 7.24 -15.28 0.46
CA GLN A 77 6.37 -15.29 -0.71
C GLN A 77 6.09 -16.70 -1.18
N ASP A 78 4.83 -16.95 -1.52
CA ASP A 78 4.38 -18.22 -2.12
C ASP A 78 3.54 -17.98 -3.38
N ASP A 79 3.52 -18.99 -4.25
CA ASP A 79 2.84 -18.93 -5.56
C ASP A 79 1.33 -18.79 -5.43
N LEU A 80 0.73 -19.37 -4.39
CA LEU A 80 -0.71 -19.27 -4.16
C LEU A 80 -1.10 -17.82 -3.81
N THR A 81 -0.31 -17.15 -2.96
CA THR A 81 -0.51 -15.72 -2.68
C THR A 81 -0.31 -14.86 -3.94
N ASN A 82 0.67 -15.17 -4.80
CA ASN A 82 0.85 -14.47 -6.07
C ASN A 82 -0.38 -14.62 -6.98
N GLN A 83 -0.89 -15.85 -7.11
CA GLN A 83 -2.07 -16.17 -7.91
C GLN A 83 -3.31 -15.40 -7.43
N TRP A 84 -3.55 -15.35 -6.11
CA TRP A 84 -4.68 -14.60 -5.55
C TRP A 84 -4.57 -13.10 -5.78
N LEU A 85 -3.38 -12.50 -5.62
CA LEU A 85 -3.19 -11.07 -5.86
C LEU A 85 -3.30 -10.70 -7.35
N GLU A 86 -2.86 -11.58 -8.25
CA GLU A 86 -3.04 -11.39 -9.69
C GLU A 86 -4.52 -11.49 -10.08
N TRP A 87 -5.22 -12.51 -9.58
CA TRP A 87 -6.65 -12.69 -9.82
C TRP A 87 -7.47 -11.51 -9.26
N GLU A 88 -7.17 -11.05 -8.05
CA GLU A 88 -7.83 -9.90 -7.44
C GLU A 88 -7.69 -8.65 -8.30
N ALA A 89 -6.47 -8.36 -8.77
CA ALA A 89 -6.16 -7.16 -9.54
C ALA A 89 -6.74 -7.18 -10.96
N THR A 90 -6.90 -8.37 -11.56
CA THR A 90 -7.29 -8.52 -12.97
C THR A 90 -8.74 -8.94 -13.18
N GLN A 91 -9.34 -9.61 -12.20
CA GLN A 91 -10.71 -10.15 -12.28
C GLN A 91 -11.64 -9.46 -11.29
N LEU A 92 -11.32 -9.50 -9.98
CA LEU A 92 -12.24 -9.03 -8.95
C LEU A 92 -12.45 -7.51 -8.96
N GLN A 93 -11.38 -6.73 -9.11
CA GLN A 93 -11.50 -5.25 -9.13
C GLN A 93 -12.20 -4.71 -10.39
N ARG A 94 -12.41 -5.55 -11.41
CA ARG A 94 -13.08 -5.16 -12.66
C ARG A 94 -14.57 -5.50 -12.68
N SER A 95 -15.06 -6.29 -11.72
CA SER A 95 -16.45 -6.78 -11.69
C SER A 95 -17.44 -5.77 -11.15
#